data_AF-A0A948QZY5-F1
#
_entry.id   AF-A0A948QZY5-F1
#
_cell.length_a   1.000
_cell.length_b   1.000
_cell.length_c   1.000
_cell.angle_alpha   90.00
_cell.angle_beta   90.00
_cell.angle_gamma   90.00
#
_symmetry.space_group_name_H-M   'P 1'
#
loop_
_entity.id
_entity.type
_entity.pdbx_description
1 polymer ?
#
loop_
_entity_poly.entity_id
_entity_poly.type
_entity_poly.pdbx_seq_one_letter_code
_entity_poly.pdbx_strand_id
1 'polypeptide(L)'
;MALFSFVHSINTTLGTSVFEEVAEILAKPHFKIAEAQYKDLNLKISTGAQAEIQIIIDDLTTGRSKPDKVAEIERIRKVANTGKIKTVKKPRVDLFLIAKDGVEFYFDLKTAKPNMEEFKAHKRKMLEWAAYRLQANPKAKLKTGIAIPYNPYEPEPYQRWTLAGLYDLPEELLVADEFWDFLGSKGAYEELLAVFEAVGIELRPEIDTRFAKFK
;
A
#
# COMPACT_ATOMS: atom_id res chain seq x y z
N MET A 1 3.26 19.96 -13.98
CA MET A 1 4.54 19.45 -14.56
C MET A 1 5.74 19.64 -13.63
N ALA A 2 6.09 20.85 -13.16
CA ALA A 2 7.27 21.06 -12.30
C ALA A 2 7.20 20.31 -10.93
N LEU A 3 6.04 20.35 -10.28
CA LEU A 3 5.81 19.66 -9.00
C LEU A 3 5.93 18.13 -9.10
N PHE A 4 5.43 17.54 -10.19
CA PHE A 4 5.56 16.10 -10.44
C PHE A 4 7.03 15.69 -10.62
N SER A 5 7.77 16.42 -11.47
CA SER A 5 9.21 16.20 -11.64
C SER A 5 9.97 16.33 -10.33
N PHE A 6 9.53 17.21 -9.43
CA PHE A 6 10.12 17.38 -8.10
C PHE A 6 9.79 16.23 -7.14
N VAL A 7 8.52 15.81 -7.01
CA VAL A 7 8.13 14.66 -6.18
C VAL A 7 8.80 13.37 -6.67
N HIS A 8 8.91 13.21 -7.99
CA HIS A 8 9.66 12.11 -8.59
C HIS A 8 11.17 12.22 -8.29
N SER A 9 11.75 13.42 -8.37
CA SER A 9 13.15 13.67 -7.98
C SER A 9 13.40 13.34 -6.52
N ILE A 10 12.51 13.74 -5.60
CA ILE A 10 12.56 13.36 -4.18
C ILE A 10 12.57 11.84 -4.05
N ASN A 11 11.65 11.15 -4.72
CA ASN A 11 11.57 9.69 -4.67
C ASN A 11 12.87 9.02 -5.17
N THR A 12 13.45 9.52 -6.26
CA THR A 12 14.73 8.97 -6.77
C THR A 12 15.92 9.30 -5.88
N THR A 13 15.88 10.42 -5.14
CA THR A 13 17.01 10.91 -4.34
C THR A 13 17.00 10.37 -2.91
N LEU A 14 15.82 10.30 -2.30
CA LEU A 14 15.61 9.90 -0.90
C LEU A 14 15.01 8.49 -0.77
N GLY A 15 14.55 7.90 -1.87
CA GLY A 15 13.93 6.59 -1.90
C GLY A 15 12.44 6.61 -1.51
N THR A 16 11.80 5.45 -1.68
CA THR A 16 10.37 5.28 -1.39
C THR A 16 10.03 5.39 0.10
N SER A 17 11.02 5.26 0.99
CA SER A 17 10.82 5.34 2.45
C SER A 17 10.34 6.71 2.91
N VAL A 18 10.64 7.78 2.18
CA VAL A 18 10.13 9.12 2.53
C VAL A 18 8.61 9.16 2.51
N PHE A 19 7.97 8.52 1.53
CA PHE A 19 6.51 8.48 1.50
C PHE A 19 5.92 7.67 2.66
N GLU A 20 6.62 6.63 3.12
CA GLU A 20 6.21 5.85 4.29
C GLU A 20 6.26 6.71 5.57
N GLU A 21 7.35 7.46 5.77
CA GLU A 21 7.54 8.35 6.92
C GLU A 21 6.54 9.51 6.92
N VAL A 22 6.34 10.16 5.77
CA VAL A 22 5.34 11.23 5.61
C VAL A 22 3.94 10.69 5.88
N ALA A 23 3.61 9.50 5.38
CA ALA A 23 2.33 8.87 5.62
C ALA A 23 2.09 8.57 7.11
N GLU A 24 3.11 8.08 7.83
CA GLU A 24 3.02 7.88 9.28
C GLU A 24 2.77 9.20 10.02
N ILE A 25 3.54 10.25 9.70
CA ILE A 25 3.41 11.57 10.32
C ILE A 25 2.00 12.13 10.10
N LEU A 26 1.50 12.06 8.87
CA LEU A 26 0.20 12.57 8.49
C LEU A 26 -0.94 11.78 9.16
N ALA A 27 -0.80 10.46 9.32
CA ALA A 27 -1.83 9.61 9.90
C ALA A 27 -1.90 9.67 11.44
N LYS A 28 -0.79 9.94 12.13
CA LYS A 28 -0.71 9.95 13.61
C LYS A 28 -1.84 10.71 14.33
N PRO A 29 -2.28 11.90 13.88
CA PRO A 29 -3.37 12.63 14.54
C PRO A 29 -4.76 12.01 14.32
N HIS A 30 -4.94 11.24 13.25
CA HIS A 30 -6.25 10.76 12.79
C HIS A 30 -6.51 9.29 13.16
N PHE A 31 -5.45 8.49 13.34
CA PHE A 31 -5.52 7.06 13.64
C PHE A 31 -5.11 6.76 15.09
N LYS A 32 -5.57 5.62 15.61
CA LYS A 32 -5.17 5.14 16.94
C LYS A 32 -3.70 4.69 16.94
N ILE A 33 -3.28 4.02 15.87
CA ILE A 33 -1.91 3.60 15.61
C ILE A 33 -1.58 3.95 14.16
N ALA A 34 -0.38 4.44 13.92
CA ALA A 34 0.20 4.63 12.60
C ALA A 34 1.70 4.32 12.68
N GLU A 35 2.16 3.35 11.90
CA GLU A 35 3.55 2.87 11.91
C GLU A 35 4.03 2.61 10.48
N ALA A 36 5.06 3.34 10.05
CA ALA A 36 5.80 3.02 8.83
C ALA A 36 6.66 1.77 9.05
N GLN A 37 6.93 1.04 7.98
CA GLN A 37 7.86 -0.11 8.00
C GLN A 37 7.50 -1.18 9.04
N TYR A 38 6.21 -1.41 9.25
CA TYR A 38 5.70 -2.34 10.25
C TYR A 38 6.24 -3.76 10.04
N LYS A 39 6.79 -4.32 11.12
CA LYS A 39 7.47 -5.64 11.15
C LYS A 39 6.83 -6.64 12.11
N ASP A 40 5.88 -6.21 12.93
CA ASP A 40 5.29 -7.04 13.99
C ASP A 40 4.05 -7.80 13.52
N LEU A 41 4.14 -8.39 12.32
CA LEU A 41 3.12 -9.29 11.82
C LEU A 41 3.20 -10.66 12.51
N ASN A 42 2.05 -11.29 12.73
CA ASN A 42 2.01 -12.70 13.11
C ASN A 42 2.65 -13.55 12.01
N LEU A 43 3.75 -14.24 12.31
CA LEU A 43 4.50 -14.98 11.30
C LEU A 43 3.93 -16.37 11.03
N LYS A 44 2.65 -16.61 11.31
CA LYS A 44 2.03 -17.94 11.23
C LYS A 44 0.90 -17.95 10.22
N ILE A 45 0.87 -19.00 9.39
CA ILE A 45 -0.18 -19.24 8.39
C ILE A 45 -0.54 -20.72 8.35
N SER A 46 -1.81 -21.02 8.15
CA SER A 46 -2.28 -22.40 7.98
C SER A 46 -2.09 -22.88 6.54
N THR A 47 -1.88 -24.19 6.36
CA THR A 47 -1.86 -24.78 5.01
C THR A 47 -3.20 -24.60 4.28
N GLY A 48 -4.32 -24.54 5.02
CA GLY A 48 -5.63 -24.24 4.45
C GLY A 48 -5.69 -22.84 3.85
N ALA A 49 -5.19 -21.82 4.57
CA ALA A 49 -5.13 -20.46 4.06
C ALA A 49 -4.18 -20.34 2.86
N GLN A 50 -3.03 -21.01 2.88
CA GLN A 50 -2.12 -21.03 1.72
C GLN A 50 -2.79 -21.60 0.46
N ALA A 51 -3.54 -22.70 0.60
CA ALA A 51 -4.27 -23.32 -0.50
C ALA A 51 -5.40 -22.40 -1.01
N GLU A 52 -6.15 -21.77 -0.11
CA GLU A 52 -7.23 -20.87 -0.49
C GLU A 52 -6.72 -19.61 -1.20
N ILE A 53 -5.61 -19.03 -0.74
CA ILE A 53 -4.94 -17.92 -1.43
C ILE A 53 -4.52 -18.34 -2.84
N GLN A 54 -3.99 -19.56 -3.01
CA GLN A 54 -3.61 -20.06 -4.32
C GLN A 54 -4.82 -20.14 -5.26
N ILE A 55 -5.94 -20.69 -4.77
CA ILE A 55 -7.19 -20.77 -5.53
C ILE A 55 -7.69 -19.37 -5.93
N ILE A 56 -7.73 -18.42 -4.99
CA ILE A 56 -8.13 -17.02 -5.28
C ILE A 56 -7.26 -16.43 -6.40
N ILE A 57 -5.94 -16.54 -6.28
CA ILE A 57 -5.02 -15.99 -7.28
C ILE A 57 -5.21 -16.66 -8.65
N ASP A 58 -5.41 -17.98 -8.69
CA ASP A 58 -5.62 -18.70 -9.94
C ASP A 58 -6.96 -18.33 -10.59
N ASP A 59 -8.03 -18.18 -9.80
CA ASP A 59 -9.35 -17.77 -10.30
C ASP A 59 -9.36 -16.34 -10.85
N LEU A 60 -8.67 -15.41 -10.19
CA LEU A 60 -8.52 -14.04 -10.68
C LEU A 60 -7.70 -13.99 -11.96
N THR A 61 -6.56 -14.69 -11.99
CA THR A 61 -5.64 -14.64 -13.15
C THR A 61 -6.16 -15.38 -14.38
N THR A 62 -7.07 -16.35 -14.20
CA THR A 62 -7.77 -17.03 -15.30
C THR A 62 -9.10 -16.38 -15.66
N GLY A 63 -9.52 -15.33 -14.94
CA GLY A 63 -10.80 -14.64 -15.16
C GLY A 63 -12.03 -15.48 -14.79
N ARG A 64 -11.87 -16.56 -14.02
CA ARG A 64 -13.00 -17.37 -13.50
C ARG A 64 -13.81 -16.64 -12.44
N SER A 65 -13.22 -15.65 -11.79
CA SER A 65 -13.87 -14.80 -10.80
C SER A 65 -13.48 -13.34 -11.01
N LYS A 66 -14.35 -12.43 -10.56
CA LYS A 66 -14.01 -11.01 -10.41
C LYS A 66 -13.42 -10.77 -9.02
N PRO A 67 -12.51 -9.80 -8.86
CA PRO A 67 -11.99 -9.45 -7.55
C PRO A 67 -13.09 -8.90 -6.65
N ASP A 68 -13.09 -9.35 -5.40
CA ASP A 68 -14.01 -8.93 -4.34
C ASP A 68 -13.26 -9.05 -3.02
N LYS A 69 -12.79 -7.92 -2.51
CA LYS A 69 -11.88 -7.91 -1.36
C LYS A 69 -12.52 -8.50 -0.11
N VAL A 70 -13.79 -8.22 0.09
CA VAL A 70 -14.53 -8.67 1.28
C VAL A 70 -14.72 -10.19 1.21
N ALA A 71 -15.18 -10.71 0.07
CA ALA A 71 -15.36 -12.14 -0.12
C ALA A 71 -14.05 -12.91 -0.01
N GLU A 72 -12.96 -12.39 -0.57
CA GLU A 72 -11.62 -12.99 -0.48
C GLU A 72 -11.13 -13.12 0.97
N ILE A 73 -11.26 -12.06 1.77
CA ILE A 73 -10.90 -12.08 3.20
C ILE A 73 -11.75 -13.09 3.96
N GLU A 74 -13.06 -13.17 3.69
CA GLU A 74 -13.95 -14.12 4.36
C GLU A 74 -13.68 -15.57 3.97
N ARG A 75 -13.29 -15.84 2.72
CA ARG A 75 -12.81 -17.17 2.30
C ARG A 75 -11.58 -17.57 3.10
N ILE A 76 -10.59 -16.69 3.22
CA ILE A 76 -9.38 -16.93 4.01
C ILE A 76 -9.72 -17.13 5.49
N ARG A 77 -10.62 -16.32 6.06
CA ARG A 77 -11.05 -16.40 7.46
C ARG A 77 -11.57 -17.78 7.83
N LYS A 78 -12.37 -18.39 6.95
CA LYS A 78 -12.95 -19.74 7.16
C LYS A 78 -11.89 -20.85 7.30
N VAL A 79 -10.71 -20.65 6.70
CA VAL A 79 -9.63 -21.66 6.67
C VAL A 79 -8.36 -21.23 7.40
N ALA A 80 -8.38 -20.06 8.06
CA ALA A 80 -7.21 -19.44 8.71
C ALA A 80 -6.54 -20.32 9.78
N ASN A 81 -7.28 -21.30 10.33
CA ASN A 81 -6.76 -22.26 11.32
C ASN A 81 -6.90 -23.73 10.86
N THR A 82 -7.14 -23.97 9.57
CA THR A 82 -7.33 -25.33 9.03
C THR A 82 -6.00 -25.94 8.54
N GLY A 83 -5.71 -27.17 8.96
CA GLY A 83 -4.51 -27.90 8.58
C GLY A 83 -3.29 -27.56 9.44
N LYS A 84 -2.08 -27.71 8.88
CA LYS A 84 -0.83 -27.47 9.63
C LYS A 84 -0.53 -25.99 9.68
N ILE A 85 -0.08 -25.49 10.82
CA ILE A 85 0.43 -24.11 10.95
C ILE A 85 1.91 -24.10 10.62
N LYS A 86 2.31 -23.18 9.74
CA LYS A 86 3.70 -22.94 9.35
C LYS A 86 4.13 -21.55 9.78
N THR A 87 5.41 -21.41 10.10
CA THR A 87 6.04 -20.12 10.33
C THR A 87 6.68 -19.62 9.03
N VAL A 88 6.45 -18.35 8.68
CA VAL A 88 7.03 -17.69 7.50
C VAL A 88 8.12 -16.69 7.90
N LYS A 89 8.92 -16.26 6.93
CA LYS A 89 9.92 -15.21 7.13
C LYS A 89 9.25 -13.84 7.21
N LYS A 90 9.79 -12.98 8.09
CA LYS A 90 9.33 -11.62 8.43
C LYS A 90 8.81 -10.83 7.20
N PRO A 91 7.49 -10.80 6.96
CA PRO A 91 6.92 -9.92 5.96
C PRO A 91 6.97 -8.48 6.48
N ARG A 92 7.26 -7.53 5.58
CA ARG A 92 7.22 -6.09 5.86
C ARG A 92 5.93 -5.51 5.29
N VAL A 93 5.31 -4.60 6.03
CA VAL A 93 4.22 -3.74 5.56
C VAL A 93 4.78 -2.32 5.52
N ASP A 94 4.53 -1.59 4.45
CA ASP A 94 5.12 -0.25 4.28
C ASP A 94 4.44 0.77 5.19
N LEU A 95 3.13 0.64 5.38
CA LEU A 95 2.35 1.42 6.35
C LEU A 95 1.27 0.56 7.02
N PHE A 96 1.26 0.55 8.35
CA PHE A 96 0.25 -0.09 9.18
C PHE A 96 -0.53 0.95 9.98
N LEU A 97 -1.86 0.85 9.95
CA LEU A 97 -2.74 1.76 10.69
C LEU A 97 -3.79 0.98 11.48
N ILE A 98 -4.21 1.54 12.62
CA ILE A 98 -5.43 1.14 13.31
C ILE A 98 -6.35 2.35 13.44
N ALA A 99 -7.52 2.29 12.82
CA ALA A 99 -8.53 3.33 12.94
C ALA A 99 -9.13 3.38 14.36
N LYS A 100 -9.79 4.49 14.68
CA LYS A 100 -10.42 4.71 16.00
C LYS A 100 -11.50 3.67 16.32
N ASP A 101 -12.14 3.10 15.31
CA ASP A 101 -13.13 2.02 15.42
C ASP A 101 -12.52 0.60 15.49
N GLY A 102 -11.18 0.50 15.41
CA GLY A 102 -10.44 -0.74 15.50
C GLY A 102 -10.22 -1.48 14.17
N VAL A 103 -10.59 -0.90 13.03
CA VAL A 103 -10.24 -1.48 11.72
C VAL A 103 -8.74 -1.32 11.46
N GLU A 104 -8.09 -2.41 11.07
CA GLU A 104 -6.66 -2.45 10.74
C GLU A 104 -6.45 -2.24 9.23
N PHE A 105 -5.49 -1.40 8.85
CA PHE A 105 -5.13 -1.18 7.45
C PHE A 105 -3.67 -1.55 7.22
N TYR A 106 -3.41 -2.28 6.15
CA TYR A 106 -2.08 -2.69 5.74
C TYR A 106 -1.84 -2.23 4.30
N PHE A 107 -0.92 -1.29 4.12
CA PHE A 107 -0.61 -0.74 2.81
C PHE A 107 0.77 -1.15 2.30
N ASP A 108 0.80 -1.41 1.01
CA ASP A 108 2.01 -1.57 0.21
C ASP A 108 2.18 -0.33 -0.67
N LEU A 109 3.26 0.42 -0.49
CA LEU A 109 3.46 1.68 -1.21
C LEU A 109 4.20 1.41 -2.53
N LYS A 110 3.67 1.93 -3.64
CA LYS A 110 4.24 1.76 -4.97
C LYS A 110 4.31 3.08 -5.71
N THR A 111 5.40 3.30 -6.45
CA THR A 111 5.66 4.57 -7.16
C THR A 111 5.76 4.40 -8.66
N ALA A 112 5.47 3.20 -9.19
CA ALA A 112 5.76 2.81 -10.56
C ALA A 112 4.49 2.44 -11.35
N LYS A 113 4.63 2.52 -12.67
CA LYS A 113 3.69 2.00 -13.65
C LYS A 113 3.46 0.50 -13.40
N PRO A 114 2.22 0.01 -13.48
CA PRO A 114 1.92 -1.38 -13.17
C PRO A 114 2.63 -2.36 -14.10
N ASN A 115 3.39 -3.28 -13.52
CA ASN A 115 3.81 -4.53 -14.15
C ASN A 115 2.90 -5.66 -13.64
N MET A 116 2.18 -6.32 -14.53
CA MET A 116 1.18 -7.32 -14.15
C MET A 116 1.76 -8.47 -13.30
N GLU A 117 2.97 -8.93 -13.60
CA GLU A 117 3.61 -10.00 -12.81
C GLU A 117 3.93 -9.54 -11.39
N GLU A 118 4.39 -8.30 -11.25
CA GLU A 118 4.70 -7.69 -9.97
C GLU A 118 3.43 -7.49 -9.13
N PHE A 119 2.35 -7.03 -9.77
CA PHE A 119 1.06 -6.83 -9.11
C PHE A 119 0.40 -8.16 -8.71
N LYS A 120 0.58 -9.25 -9.46
CA LYS A 120 0.17 -10.59 -9.00
C LYS A 120 0.88 -10.98 -7.70
N ALA A 121 2.17 -10.68 -7.57
CA ALA A 121 2.92 -10.92 -6.34
C ALA A 121 2.42 -10.04 -5.18
N HIS A 122 2.13 -8.76 -5.44
CA HIS A 122 1.59 -7.84 -4.43
C HIS A 122 0.20 -8.27 -3.95
N LYS A 123 -0.70 -8.68 -4.86
CA LYS A 123 -2.01 -9.25 -4.50
C LYS A 123 -1.85 -10.44 -3.56
N ARG A 124 -0.96 -11.39 -3.88
CA ARG A 124 -0.68 -12.53 -3.00
C ARG A 124 -0.18 -12.08 -1.63
N LYS A 125 0.80 -11.17 -1.59
CA LYS A 125 1.35 -10.62 -0.34
C LYS A 125 0.26 -10.03 0.55
N MET A 126 -0.65 -9.26 -0.03
CA MET A 126 -1.78 -8.65 0.69
C MET A 126 -2.78 -9.67 1.24
N LEU A 127 -3.05 -10.76 0.52
CA LEU A 127 -3.88 -11.86 1.00
C LEU A 127 -3.17 -12.66 2.11
N GLU A 128 -1.85 -12.83 2.00
CA GLU A 128 -1.04 -13.47 3.03
C GLU A 128 -1.02 -12.65 4.33
N TRP A 129 -0.88 -11.32 4.27
CA TRP A 129 -1.05 -10.45 5.45
C TRP A 129 -2.39 -10.67 6.14
N ALA A 130 -3.45 -10.81 5.35
CA ALA A 130 -4.75 -11.10 5.91
C ALA A 130 -4.79 -12.48 6.59
N ALA A 131 -4.24 -13.52 5.95
CA ALA A 131 -4.14 -14.84 6.55
C ALA A 131 -3.32 -14.85 7.85
N TYR A 132 -2.18 -14.17 7.89
CA TYR A 132 -1.35 -13.99 9.08
C TYR A 132 -2.15 -13.40 10.23
N ARG A 133 -2.86 -12.30 9.95
CA ARG A 133 -3.64 -11.60 10.97
C ARG A 133 -4.81 -12.44 11.46
N LEU A 134 -5.54 -13.08 10.55
CA LEU A 134 -6.70 -13.92 10.84
C LEU A 134 -6.34 -15.22 11.56
N GLN A 135 -5.13 -15.75 11.33
CA GLN A 135 -4.61 -16.87 12.08
C GLN A 135 -4.44 -16.49 13.57
N ALA A 136 -3.92 -15.30 13.86
CA ALA A 136 -3.79 -14.80 15.23
C ALA A 136 -5.12 -14.36 15.86
N ASN A 137 -6.01 -13.74 15.08
CA ASN A 137 -7.31 -13.27 15.53
C ASN A 137 -8.36 -13.42 14.41
N PRO A 138 -9.15 -14.51 14.43
CA PRO A 138 -10.19 -14.73 13.43
C PRO A 138 -11.29 -13.68 13.41
N LYS A 139 -11.40 -12.82 14.43
CA LYS A 139 -12.40 -11.74 14.53
C LYS A 139 -11.86 -10.37 14.09
N ALA A 140 -10.58 -10.28 13.68
CA ALA A 140 -10.00 -9.02 13.24
C ALA A 140 -10.76 -8.46 12.03
N LYS A 141 -11.00 -7.15 12.05
CA LYS A 141 -11.48 -6.38 10.90
C LYS A 141 -10.27 -5.72 10.27
N LEU A 142 -10.00 -6.04 9.02
CA LEU A 142 -8.80 -5.58 8.35
C LEU A 142 -9.07 -5.28 6.88
N LYS A 143 -8.30 -4.34 6.34
CA LYS A 143 -8.20 -4.05 4.91
C LYS A 143 -6.72 -4.09 4.50
N THR A 144 -6.45 -4.61 3.32
CA THR A 144 -5.10 -4.63 2.74
C THR A 144 -5.17 -4.04 1.34
N GLY A 145 -4.26 -3.13 0.99
CA GLY A 145 -4.32 -2.38 -0.26
C GLY A 145 -2.97 -1.86 -0.72
N ILE A 146 -2.95 -1.35 -1.95
CA ILE A 146 -1.83 -0.62 -2.53
C ILE A 146 -2.11 0.88 -2.41
N ALA A 147 -1.09 1.61 -1.98
CA ALA A 147 -1.09 3.06 -2.01
C ALA A 147 -0.09 3.55 -3.05
N ILE A 148 -0.52 4.47 -3.91
CA ILE A 148 0.35 5.13 -4.88
C ILE A 148 0.45 6.60 -4.48
N PRO A 149 1.60 7.06 -3.94
CA PRO A 149 1.73 8.41 -3.37
C PRO A 149 1.48 9.57 -4.35
N TYR A 150 1.58 9.34 -5.66
CA TYR A 150 1.33 10.34 -6.68
C TYR A 150 0.87 9.69 -7.98
N ASN A 151 0.12 10.41 -8.81
CA ASN A 151 -0.28 9.89 -10.12
C ASN A 151 0.85 10.10 -11.15
N PRO A 152 1.51 9.02 -11.65
CA PRO A 152 2.56 9.14 -12.66
C PRO A 152 2.08 9.61 -14.04
N TYR A 153 0.76 9.67 -14.26
CA TYR A 153 0.17 10.05 -15.54
C TYR A 153 -0.36 11.49 -15.56
N GLU A 154 -0.09 12.31 -14.54
CA GLU A 154 -0.60 13.69 -14.51
C GLU A 154 -0.27 14.50 -15.79
N PRO A 155 -1.24 15.26 -16.35
CA PRO A 155 -2.60 15.53 -15.84
C PRO A 155 -3.66 14.46 -16.19
N GLU A 156 -3.30 13.42 -16.91
CA GLU A 156 -4.21 12.32 -17.25
C GLU A 156 -4.53 11.45 -16.02
N PRO A 157 -5.75 10.88 -15.95
CA PRO A 157 -6.13 10.03 -14.82
C PRO A 157 -5.32 8.74 -14.77
N TYR A 158 -5.07 8.24 -13.56
CA TYR A 158 -4.36 6.98 -13.36
C TYR A 158 -5.04 5.80 -14.07
N GLN A 159 -4.27 5.01 -14.82
CA GLN A 159 -4.78 3.90 -15.63
C GLN A 159 -5.14 2.65 -14.81
N ARG A 160 -6.23 2.71 -14.05
CA ARG A 160 -6.69 1.61 -13.17
C ARG A 160 -7.13 0.34 -13.91
N TRP A 161 -7.55 0.45 -15.17
CA TRP A 161 -8.08 -0.68 -15.96
C TRP A 161 -7.08 -1.84 -16.07
N THR A 162 -5.78 -1.53 -16.04
CA THR A 162 -4.69 -2.52 -16.04
C THR A 162 -4.73 -3.46 -14.83
N LEU A 163 -5.44 -3.09 -13.76
CA LEU A 163 -5.53 -3.83 -12.50
C LEU A 163 -6.92 -4.45 -12.25
N ALA A 164 -7.93 -4.08 -13.04
CA ALA A 164 -9.34 -4.39 -12.77
C ALA A 164 -9.68 -5.90 -12.78
N GLY A 165 -8.85 -6.75 -13.39
CA GLY A 165 -9.02 -8.21 -13.35
C GLY A 165 -8.47 -8.88 -12.10
N LEU A 166 -7.65 -8.17 -11.31
CA LEU A 166 -6.90 -8.74 -10.18
C LEU A 166 -7.21 -8.04 -8.85
N TYR A 167 -7.61 -6.77 -8.90
CA TYR A 167 -7.87 -5.92 -7.74
C TYR A 167 -9.30 -5.39 -7.72
N ASP A 168 -9.87 -5.39 -6.53
CA ASP A 168 -11.11 -4.68 -6.21
C ASP A 168 -10.74 -3.20 -5.99
N LEU A 169 -10.69 -2.45 -7.10
CA LEU A 169 -10.05 -1.14 -7.14
C LEU A 169 -10.54 -0.14 -6.08
N PRO A 170 -11.85 -0.03 -5.79
CA PRO A 170 -12.35 0.87 -4.74
C PRO A 170 -11.89 0.49 -3.32
N GLU A 171 -11.60 -0.80 -3.07
CA GLU A 171 -11.23 -1.31 -1.76
C GLU A 171 -9.71 -1.52 -1.58
N GLU A 172 -8.97 -1.66 -2.67
CA GLU A 172 -7.57 -2.09 -2.66
C GLU A 172 -6.59 -1.11 -3.29
N LEU A 173 -7.03 0.01 -3.89
CA LEU A 173 -6.14 0.96 -4.53
C LEU A 173 -6.50 2.41 -4.15
N LEU A 174 -5.56 3.09 -3.51
CA LEU A 174 -5.62 4.54 -3.26
C LEU A 174 -4.49 5.23 -4.04
N VAL A 175 -4.83 6.21 -4.85
CA VAL A 175 -3.87 6.96 -5.67
C VAL A 175 -3.88 8.43 -5.30
N ALA A 176 -2.70 9.02 -5.12
CA ALA A 176 -2.49 10.45 -4.91
C ALA A 176 -3.42 11.02 -3.82
N ASP A 177 -4.33 11.91 -4.19
CA ASP A 177 -5.31 12.55 -3.31
C ASP A 177 -6.09 11.53 -2.48
N GLU A 178 -6.56 10.43 -3.07
CA GLU A 178 -7.29 9.38 -2.34
C GLU A 178 -6.46 8.79 -1.19
N PHE A 179 -5.15 8.64 -1.37
CA PHE A 179 -4.27 8.09 -0.35
C PHE A 179 -3.98 9.12 0.75
N TRP A 180 -3.57 10.33 0.37
CA TRP A 180 -3.17 11.34 1.35
C TRP A 180 -4.35 11.90 2.13
N ASP A 181 -5.50 12.10 1.48
CA ASP A 181 -6.71 12.57 2.15
C ASP A 181 -7.31 11.49 3.06
N PHE A 182 -7.11 10.21 2.74
CA PHE A 182 -7.46 9.11 3.64
C PHE A 182 -6.65 9.17 4.95
N LEU A 183 -5.38 9.59 4.89
CA LEU A 183 -4.51 9.69 6.06
C LEU A 183 -4.72 10.98 6.86
N GLY A 184 -4.77 12.12 6.17
CA GLY A 184 -4.72 13.48 6.74
C GLY A 184 -6.03 14.25 6.71
N SER A 185 -7.13 13.64 6.24
CA SER A 185 -8.41 14.27 5.90
C SER A 185 -8.39 15.09 4.61
N LYS A 186 -9.58 15.54 4.17
CA LYS A 186 -9.78 16.22 2.88
C LYS A 186 -8.89 17.46 2.76
N GLY A 187 -8.13 17.55 1.66
CA GLY A 187 -7.22 18.67 1.39
C GLY A 187 -5.77 18.42 1.81
N ALA A 188 -5.49 17.28 2.44
CA ALA A 188 -4.15 16.96 2.91
C ALA A 188 -3.17 16.77 1.75
N TYR A 189 -3.64 16.27 0.60
CA TYR A 189 -2.79 16.14 -0.57
C TYR A 189 -2.30 17.48 -1.10
N GLU A 190 -3.20 18.47 -1.23
CA GLU A 190 -2.85 19.81 -1.71
C GLU A 190 -1.90 20.53 -0.75
N GLU A 191 -2.13 20.39 0.56
CA GLU A 191 -1.22 20.93 1.58
C GLU A 191 0.16 20.28 1.48
N LEU A 192 0.21 18.95 1.34
CA LEU A 192 1.46 18.22 1.20
C LEU A 192 2.22 18.63 -0.07
N LEU A 193 1.51 18.84 -1.18
CA LEU A 193 2.07 19.35 -2.43
C LEU A 193 2.67 20.76 -2.26
N ALA A 194 1.98 21.65 -1.54
CA ALA A 194 2.48 22.99 -1.25
C ALA A 194 3.75 22.94 -0.38
N VAL A 195 3.79 22.04 0.61
CA VAL A 195 4.99 21.81 1.43
C VAL A 195 6.15 21.30 0.58
N PHE A 196 5.92 20.31 -0.30
CA PHE A 196 6.95 19.83 -1.21
C PHE A 196 7.46 20.93 -2.13
N GLU A 197 6.58 21.77 -2.70
CA GLU A 197 6.99 22.89 -3.54
C GLU A 197 7.85 23.90 -2.77
N ALA A 198 7.42 24.30 -1.57
CA ALA A 198 8.16 25.25 -0.74
C ALA A 198 9.56 24.74 -0.38
N VAL A 199 9.65 23.49 0.12
CA VAL A 199 10.93 22.84 0.43
C VAL A 199 11.79 22.66 -0.82
N GLY A 200 11.18 22.37 -1.97
CA GLY A 200 11.88 22.26 -3.24
C GLY A 200 12.50 23.55 -3.72
N ILE A 201 11.81 24.68 -3.54
CA ILE A 201 12.35 26.02 -3.84
C ILE A 201 13.51 26.34 -2.90
N GLU A 202 13.36 26.06 -1.61
CA GLU A 202 14.37 26.32 -0.58
C GLU A 202 15.65 25.51 -0.81
N LEU A 203 15.54 24.22 -1.11
CA LEU A 203 16.68 23.32 -1.30
C LEU A 203 17.33 23.43 -2.70
N ARG A 204 16.71 24.12 -3.65
CA ARG A 204 17.19 24.21 -5.02
C ARG A 204 18.64 24.70 -5.16
N PRO A 205 19.10 25.74 -4.45
CA PRO A 205 20.49 26.19 -4.51
C PRO A 205 21.48 25.11 -4.04
N GLU A 206 21.14 24.33 -3.02
CA GLU A 206 21.99 23.24 -2.51
C GLU A 206 22.07 22.07 -3.50
N ILE A 207 20.93 21.71 -4.09
CA ILE A 207 20.82 20.68 -5.13
C ILE A 207 21.67 21.07 -6.34
N ASP A 208 21.49 22.29 -6.86
CA ASP A 208 22.23 22.82 -8.01
C ASP A 208 23.74 22.85 -7.74
N THR A 209 24.16 23.26 -6.53
CA THR A 209 25.56 23.25 -6.08
C THR A 209 26.14 21.84 -6.05
N ARG A 210 25.37 20.85 -5.60
CA ARG A 210 25.80 19.44 -5.56
C ARG A 210 25.97 18.86 -6.96
N PHE A 211 25.06 19.15 -7.88
CA PHE A 211 25.15 18.66 -9.27
C PHE A 211 26.24 19.36 -10.09
N ALA A 212 26.59 20.60 -9.78
CA ALA A 212 27.70 21.30 -10.41
C ALA A 212 29.06 20.59 -10.21
N LYS A 213 29.21 19.78 -9.16
CA LYS A 213 30.45 19.01 -8.86
C LYS A 213 30.61 17.75 -9.73
N PHE A 214 29.59 17.37 -10.49
CA PHE A 214 29.60 16.21 -11.39
C PHE A 214 29.67 16.63 -12.87
N LYS A 215 29.89 17.91 -13.15
CA LYS A 215 30.22 18.43 -14.48
C LYS A 215 31.72 18.51 -14.69
#